data_AF-A0A2D7I5N8-F1
#
_entry.id   AF-A0A2D7I5N8-F1
#
_cell.length_a   1.000
_cell.length_b   1.000
_cell.length_c   1.000
_cell.angle_alpha   90.00
_cell.angle_beta   90.00
_cell.angle_gamma   90.00
#
_symmetry.space_group_name_H-M   'P 1'
#
loop_
_entity.id
_entity.type
_entity.pdbx_description
1 polymer ?
#
loop_
_entity_poly.entity_id
_entity_poly.type
_entity_poly.pdbx_seq_one_letter_code
_entity_poly.pdbx_strand_id
1 'polypeptide(L)'
;MTAAVLPFRKKFDPNSSEAEESYEHVVQKMNWLNTTLRSSRVRMEELERQFIENDLEARSGPRRGEALTQRGRRNRLKELFECRDAVARKELQYSLLRKELQAMNRDLEEWTRARRETHSL
;
A
#
# COMPACT_ATOMS: atom_id res chain seq x y z
N MET A 1 -18.10 -15.73 9.32
CA MET A 1 -17.13 -15.40 8.25
C MET A 1 -17.95 -14.98 7.03
N THR A 2 -17.97 -13.69 6.68
CA THR A 2 -18.67 -13.23 5.48
C THR A 2 -17.74 -13.40 4.28
N ALA A 3 -18.15 -14.24 3.32
CA ALA A 3 -17.44 -14.40 2.07
C ALA A 3 -17.35 -13.03 1.38
N ALA A 4 -16.13 -12.58 1.08
CA ALA A 4 -15.93 -11.38 0.29
C ALA A 4 -16.46 -11.64 -1.12
N VAL A 5 -17.63 -11.08 -1.43
CA VAL A 5 -18.18 -11.07 -2.79
C VAL A 5 -17.18 -10.30 -3.65
N LEU A 6 -16.53 -10.99 -4.59
CA LEU A 6 -15.69 -10.34 -5.59
C LEU A 6 -16.62 -9.51 -6.49
N PRO A 7 -16.55 -8.17 -6.46
CA PRO A 7 -17.38 -7.37 -7.36
C PRO A 7 -17.03 -7.74 -8.80
N PHE A 8 -18.06 -7.93 -9.63
CA PHE A 8 -17.87 -8.10 -11.07
C PHE A 8 -17.05 -6.92 -11.59
N ARG A 9 -15.86 -7.21 -12.13
CA ARG A 9 -14.96 -6.19 -12.67
C ARG A 9 -15.65 -5.50 -13.86
N LYS A 10 -15.86 -4.19 -13.77
CA LYS A 10 -16.24 -3.35 -14.92
C LYS A 10 -15.07 -3.37 -15.92
N LYS A 11 -15.32 -3.76 -17.16
CA LYS A 11 -14.31 -3.66 -18.23
C LYS A 11 -13.88 -2.20 -18.37
N PHE A 12 -12.58 -1.99 -18.56
CA PHE A 12 -12.04 -0.69 -18.86
C PHE A 12 -12.37 -0.35 -20.32
N ASP A 13 -13.05 0.78 -20.53
CA ASP A 13 -13.40 1.28 -21.86
C ASP A 13 -12.53 2.49 -22.18
N PRO A 14 -11.56 2.36 -23.11
CA PRO A 14 -10.69 3.47 -23.51
C PRO A 14 -11.44 4.67 -24.12
N ASN A 15 -12.67 4.48 -24.60
CA ASN A 15 -13.48 5.55 -25.16
C ASN A 15 -14.35 6.27 -24.12
N SER A 16 -14.34 5.82 -22.87
CA SER A 16 -15.05 6.48 -21.78
C SER A 16 -14.42 7.84 -21.48
N SER A 17 -15.26 8.83 -21.18
CA SER A 17 -14.81 10.16 -20.72
C SER A 17 -14.00 10.12 -19.43
N GLU A 18 -14.11 9.05 -18.65
CA GLU A 18 -13.43 8.85 -17.36
C GLU A 18 -12.20 7.92 -17.46
N ALA A 19 -11.83 7.47 -18.67
CA ALA A 19 -10.83 6.43 -18.87
C ALA A 19 -9.43 6.87 -18.35
N GLU A 20 -9.00 8.07 -18.73
CA GLU A 20 -7.72 8.65 -18.31
C GLU A 20 -7.68 8.87 -16.79
N GLU A 21 -8.72 9.51 -16.25
CA GLU A 21 -8.82 9.79 -14.81
C GLU A 21 -8.83 8.51 -13.97
N SER A 22 -9.55 7.48 -14.42
CA SER A 22 -9.59 6.18 -13.74
C SER A 22 -8.20 5.51 -13.71
N TYR A 23 -7.48 5.55 -14.83
CA TYR A 23 -6.14 4.97 -14.94
C TYR A 23 -5.13 5.74 -14.08
N GLU A 24 -5.15 7.07 -14.19
CA GLU A 24 -4.28 7.95 -13.42
C GLU A 24 -4.50 7.77 -11.90
N HIS A 25 -5.75 7.68 -11.46
CA HIS A 25 -6.09 7.47 -10.04
C HIS A 25 -5.49 6.19 -9.47
N VAL A 26 -5.56 5.08 -10.21
CA VAL A 26 -4.95 3.81 -9.80
C VAL A 26 -3.44 3.96 -9.65
N VAL A 27 -2.78 4.59 -10.63
CA VAL A 27 -1.33 4.82 -10.62
C VAL A 27 -0.91 5.76 -9.48
N GLN A 28 -1.60 6.88 -9.29
CA GLN A 28 -1.33 7.84 -8.22
C GLN A 28 -1.48 7.20 -6.84
N LYS A 29 -2.55 6.42 -6.62
CA LYS A 29 -2.73 5.65 -5.38
C LYS A 29 -1.63 4.63 -5.15
N MET A 30 -1.21 3.91 -6.20
CA MET A 30 -0.10 2.96 -6.09
C MET A 30 1.21 3.66 -5.71
N ASN A 31 1.51 4.82 -6.30
CA ASN A 31 2.70 5.61 -5.99
C ASN A 31 2.68 6.16 -4.55
N TRP A 32 1.53 6.66 -4.10
CA TRP A 32 1.33 7.10 -2.72
C TRP A 32 1.50 5.94 -1.73
N LEU A 33 0.91 4.77 -2.02
CA LEU A 33 1.06 3.57 -1.20
C LEU A 33 2.52 3.14 -1.13
N ASN A 34 3.24 3.10 -2.25
CA ASN A 34 4.64 2.70 -2.27
C ASN A 34 5.51 3.63 -1.38
N THR A 35 5.26 4.94 -1.47
CA THR A 35 5.96 5.96 -0.67
C THR A 35 5.69 5.79 0.84
N THR A 36 4.43 5.59 1.22
CA THR A 36 4.04 5.44 2.64
C THR A 36 4.35 4.06 3.21
N LEU A 37 4.44 3.03 2.38
CA LEU A 37 4.79 1.67 2.77
C LEU A 37 6.27 1.59 3.12
N ARG A 38 7.14 2.25 2.35
CA ARG A 38 8.56 2.37 2.67
C ARG A 38 8.79 3.01 4.04
N SER A 39 8.14 4.13 4.34
CA SER A 39 8.28 4.79 5.64
C SER A 39 7.73 3.94 6.79
N SER A 40 6.63 3.22 6.56
CA SER A 40 6.04 2.32 7.56
C SER A 40 6.96 1.13 7.86
N ARG A 41 7.61 0.54 6.84
CA ARG A 41 8.58 -0.55 7.01
C ARG A 41 9.82 -0.11 7.78
N VAL A 42 10.42 1.02 7.39
CA VAL A 42 11.59 1.58 8.09
C VAL A 42 11.26 1.82 9.57
N ARG A 43 10.07 2.35 9.87
CA ARG A 43 9.65 2.55 11.26
C ARG A 43 9.43 1.24 12.00
N MET A 44 8.79 0.27 11.38
CA MET A 44 8.57 -1.06 11.95
C MET A 44 9.92 -1.73 12.28
N GLU A 45 10.86 -1.76 11.33
CA GLU A 45 12.20 -2.31 11.49
C GLU A 45 12.99 -1.61 12.60
N GLU A 46 12.90 -0.28 12.68
CA GLU A 46 13.52 0.49 13.77
C GLU A 46 12.96 0.08 15.13
N LEU A 47 11.64 -0.07 15.25
CA LEU A 47 10.97 -0.50 16.49
C LEU A 47 11.35 -1.94 16.86
N GLU A 48 11.36 -2.87 15.89
CA GLU A 48 11.78 -4.26 16.11
C GLU A 48 13.21 -4.31 16.61
N ARG A 49 14.13 -3.58 15.98
CA ARG A 49 15.53 -3.48 16.40
C ARG A 49 15.64 -2.97 17.84
N GLN A 50 14.88 -1.95 18.23
CA GLN A 50 14.87 -1.43 19.61
C GLN A 50 14.49 -2.51 20.63
N PHE A 51 13.53 -3.37 20.31
CA PHE A 51 13.14 -4.47 21.20
C PHE A 51 14.13 -5.63 21.21
N ILE A 52 14.74 -5.97 20.05
CA ILE A 52 15.72 -7.07 19.93
C ILE A 52 17.05 -6.70 20.61
N GLU A 53 17.56 -5.51 20.34
CA GLU A 53 18.83 -5.01 20.88
C GLU A 53 18.67 -4.41 22.29
N ASN A 54 17.44 -4.35 22.81
CA ASN A 54 17.08 -3.68 24.06
C ASN A 54 17.49 -2.18 24.09
N ASP A 55 17.60 -1.55 22.92
CA ASP A 55 17.79 -0.10 22.68
C ASP A 55 16.48 0.65 22.94
N LEU A 56 16.01 0.59 24.18
CA LEU A 56 14.76 1.21 24.65
C LEU A 56 15.05 2.41 25.54
N GLU A 57 15.81 3.37 25.02
CA GLU A 57 16.11 4.64 25.70
C GLU A 57 15.23 5.78 25.19
N ALA A 58 14.95 6.75 26.05
CA ALA A 58 14.27 7.98 25.64
C ALA A 58 15.20 8.81 24.75
N ARG A 59 14.74 9.15 23.54
CA ARG A 59 15.52 9.92 22.56
C ARG A 59 15.43 11.44 22.73
N SER A 60 14.45 11.94 23.49
CA SER A 60 14.19 13.36 23.67
C SER A 60 13.65 13.68 25.07
N GLY A 61 13.66 14.97 25.43
CA GLY A 61 13.16 15.47 26.71
C GLY A 61 14.14 15.31 27.88
N PRO A 62 13.67 15.53 29.12
CA PRO A 62 14.53 15.55 30.32
C PRO A 62 15.21 14.23 30.65
N ARG A 63 14.65 13.11 30.18
CA ARG A 63 15.12 11.74 30.46
C ARG A 63 15.96 11.17 29.31
N ARG A 64 16.48 12.01 28.43
CA ARG A 64 17.22 11.56 27.24
C ARG A 64 18.40 10.67 27.66
N GLY A 65 18.54 9.52 27.01
CA GLY A 65 19.57 8.51 27.32
C GLY A 65 19.24 7.64 28.53
N GLU A 66 18.12 7.87 29.22
CA GLU A 66 17.62 6.93 30.23
C GLU A 66 16.74 5.85 29.59
N ALA A 67 16.72 4.68 30.21
CA ALA A 67 15.77 3.63 29.85
C ALA A 67 14.31 4.12 29.91
N LEU A 68 13.53 3.73 28.90
CA LEU A 68 12.11 4.00 28.82
C LEU A 68 11.39 3.46 30.06
N THR A 69 10.47 4.27 30.59
CA THR A 69 9.50 3.82 31.59
C THR A 69 8.68 2.64 31.09
N GLN A 70 8.07 1.88 31.99
CA GLN A 70 7.14 0.80 31.61
C GLN A 70 6.03 1.29 30.66
N ARG A 71 5.49 2.49 30.91
CA ARG A 71 4.51 3.13 30.03
C ARG A 71 5.10 3.45 28.65
N GLY A 72 6.31 3.99 28.60
CA GLY A 72 7.03 4.27 27.35
C GLY A 72 7.28 3.00 26.53
N ARG A 73 7.75 1.93 27.17
CA ARG A 73 7.93 0.61 26.54
C ARG A 73 6.61 0.05 25.99
N ARG A 74 5.52 0.14 26.75
CA ARG A 74 4.19 -0.29 26.31
C ARG A 74 3.69 0.51 25.12
N ASN A 75 3.87 1.83 25.11
CA ASN A 75 3.51 2.68 23.97
C ASN A 75 4.32 2.29 22.72
N ARG A 76 5.62 2.03 22.90
CA ARG A 76 6.52 1.59 21.81
C ARG A 76 6.10 0.25 21.21
N LEU A 77 5.70 -0.68 22.09
CA LEU A 77 5.20 -1.99 21.67
C LEU A 77 3.88 -1.86 20.91
N LYS A 78 2.98 -0.99 21.38
CA LYS A 78 1.72 -0.69 20.68
C LYS A 78 1.98 -0.11 19.29
N GLU A 79 2.89 0.85 19.19
CA GLU A 79 3.30 1.47 17.93
C GLU A 79 3.86 0.43 16.94
N LEU A 80 4.63 -0.55 17.43
CA LEU A 80 5.14 -1.65 16.59
C LEU A 80 3.99 -2.46 15.98
N PHE A 81 3.01 -2.87 16.78
CA PHE A 81 1.84 -3.60 16.27
C PHE A 81 1.02 -2.75 15.28
N GLU A 82 0.81 -1.47 15.57
CA GLU A 82 0.12 -0.55 14.67
C GLU A 82 0.86 -0.39 13.33
N CYS A 83 2.20 -0.31 13.35
CA CYS A 83 3.02 -0.26 12.14
C CYS A 83 2.89 -1.56 11.33
N ARG A 84 2.96 -2.72 11.98
CA ARG A 84 2.82 -4.03 11.33
C ARG A 84 1.47 -4.18 10.64
N ASP A 85 0.39 -3.81 11.32
CA ASP A 85 -0.97 -3.82 10.75
C ASP A 85 -1.12 -2.81 9.61
N ALA A 86 -0.46 -1.65 9.70
CA ALA A 86 -0.48 -0.66 8.64
C ALA A 86 0.28 -1.15 7.39
N VAL A 87 1.43 -1.81 7.56
CA VAL A 87 2.19 -2.43 6.46
C VAL A 87 1.35 -3.49 5.77
N ALA A 88 0.79 -4.44 6.52
CA ALA A 88 -0.02 -5.52 5.96
C ALA A 88 -1.23 -5.00 5.16
N ARG A 89 -1.95 -4.00 5.68
CA ARG A 89 -3.08 -3.37 4.98
C ARG A 89 -2.66 -2.67 3.69
N LYS A 90 -1.56 -1.93 3.71
CA LYS A 90 -1.03 -1.24 2.52
C LYS A 90 -0.53 -2.23 1.47
N GLU A 91 0.13 -3.32 1.87
CA GLU A 91 0.56 -4.38 0.96
C GLU A 91 -0.62 -5.06 0.27
N LEU A 92 -1.68 -5.37 1.03
CA LEU A 92 -2.91 -5.90 0.47
C LEU A 92 -3.53 -4.93 -0.54
N GLN A 93 -3.68 -3.65 -0.16
CA GLN A 93 -4.24 -2.62 -1.05
C GLN A 93 -3.41 -2.44 -2.32
N TYR A 94 -2.08 -2.41 -2.21
CA TYR A 94 -1.18 -2.31 -3.34
C TYR A 94 -1.32 -3.52 -4.28
N SER A 95 -1.43 -4.73 -3.72
CA SER A 95 -1.66 -5.96 -4.49
C SER A 95 -2.98 -5.92 -5.26
N LEU A 96 -4.04 -5.39 -4.65
CA LEU A 96 -5.34 -5.21 -5.30
C LEU A 96 -5.26 -4.21 -6.46
N LEU A 97 -4.66 -3.03 -6.24
CA LEU A 97 -4.48 -2.02 -7.29
C LEU A 97 -3.58 -2.51 -8.42
N ARG A 98 -2.54 -3.29 -8.12
CA ARG A 98 -1.69 -3.90 -9.14
C ARG A 98 -2.49 -4.85 -10.03
N LYS A 99 -3.36 -5.67 -9.44
CA LYS A 99 -4.25 -6.56 -10.22
C LYS A 99 -5.23 -5.76 -11.06
N GLU A 100 -5.79 -4.69 -10.52
CA GLU A 100 -6.68 -3.78 -11.25
C GLU A 100 -5.97 -3.14 -12.46
N LEU A 101 -4.78 -2.58 -12.26
CA LEU A 101 -3.98 -1.98 -13.33
C LEU A 101 -3.60 -2.99 -14.42
N GLN A 102 -3.17 -4.19 -14.04
CA GLN A 102 -2.89 -5.28 -14.99
C GLN A 102 -4.12 -5.63 -15.82
N ALA A 103 -5.29 -5.63 -15.19
CA ALA A 103 -6.53 -5.93 -15.85
C ALA A 103 -6.89 -4.79 -16.84
N MET A 104 -6.77 -3.53 -16.44
CA MET A 104 -6.99 -2.36 -17.33
C MET A 104 -6.07 -2.40 -18.54
N ASN A 105 -4.80 -2.77 -18.36
CA ASN A 105 -3.83 -2.92 -19.45
C ASN A 105 -4.24 -4.02 -20.44
N ARG A 106 -4.75 -5.16 -19.96
CA ARG A 106 -5.26 -6.22 -20.86
C ARG A 106 -6.44 -5.73 -21.70
N ASP A 107 -7.38 -5.03 -21.09
CA ASP A 107 -8.55 -4.49 -21.81
C ASP A 107 -8.10 -3.46 -22.89
N LEU A 108 -7.10 -2.63 -22.57
CA LEU A 108 -6.46 -1.69 -23.53
C LEU A 108 -5.78 -2.43 -24.69
N GLU A 109 -5.05 -3.50 -24.41
CA GLU A 109 -4.39 -4.33 -25.41
C GLU A 109 -5.41 -5.01 -26.34
N GLU A 110 -6.48 -5.58 -25.78
CA GLU A 110 -7.60 -6.19 -26.53
C GLU A 110 -8.28 -5.15 -27.44
N TRP A 111 -8.60 -3.98 -26.90
CA TRP A 111 -9.19 -2.88 -27.68
C TRP A 111 -8.28 -2.42 -28.82
N THR A 112 -6.98 -2.29 -28.54
CA THR A 112 -5.99 -1.87 -29.54
C THR A 112 -5.87 -2.90 -30.66
N ARG A 113 -5.88 -4.20 -30.32
CA ARG A 113 -5.85 -5.29 -31.29
C ARG A 113 -7.08 -5.28 -32.20
N ALA A 114 -8.28 -5.18 -31.62
CA ALA A 114 -9.52 -5.11 -32.36
C ALA A 114 -9.54 -3.95 -33.37
N ARG A 115 -9.05 -2.76 -32.97
CA ARG A 115 -8.92 -1.60 -33.87
C ARG A 115 -7.97 -1.85 -35.04
N ARG A 116 -6.81 -2.47 -34.80
CA ARG A 116 -5.83 -2.78 -35.86
C ARG A 116 -6.39 -3.76 -36.88
N GLU A 117 -7.12 -4.77 -36.43
CA GLU A 117 -7.79 -5.74 -37.30
C GLU A 117 -8.90 -5.08 -38.14
N THR A 118 -9.61 -4.09 -37.58
CA THR A 118 -10.67 -3.35 -38.29
C THR A 118 -10.14 -2.37 -39.34
N HIS A 119 -8.89 -1.90 -39.21
CA HIS A 119 -8.23 -1.00 -40.18
C HIS A 119 -7.36 -1.73 -41.22
N SER A 120 -7.28 -3.06 -41.13
CA SER A 120 -6.54 -3.90 -42.08
C SER A 120 -7.46 -4.57 -43.13
N LEU A 121 -8.73 -4.18 -43.17
CA LEU A 121 -9.78 -4.56 -44.13
C LEU A 121 -10.22 -3.31 -44.90
#